data_AF-A0A842K2A5-F1
#
_entry.id   AF-A0A842K2A5-F1
#
_cell.length_a   1.000
_cell.length_b   1.000
_cell.length_c   1.000
_cell.angle_alpha   90.00
_cell.angle_beta   90.00
_cell.angle_gamma   90.00
#
_symmetry.space_group_name_H-M   'P 1'
#
loop_
_entity.id
_entity.type
_entity.pdbx_description
1 polymer ?
#
loop_
_entity_poly.entity_id
_entity_poly.type
_entity_poly.pdbx_seq_one_letter_code
_entity_poly.pdbx_strand_id
1 'polypeptide(L)'
;MTKVEINPVLLHRLSDEFGIDIDGQDLVELIQPSAPLDTQPVFERLCKQAGQVAGFAIENQMVIGTFTYAKLPMVNDLQKGVDLLEAHDVVAALAGDRVAQQAIRGDGGASMDESLPDHTPPQDEFLVADADSSQNYAVNAVVAGKNLVIKGPPGTGKSQTITNLVATLIARGYRVLFVAEKRAAIDAVLSRLQRVDLGGLVMDLHDGSPNRRKVAQDLAATLDRASQTPPTNLADQHRDLATNRERVLAHTRCLHQRRAPWDISVFDLQARLLGLPR
;
A
#
# COMPACT_ATOMS: atom_id res chain seq x y z
N MET A 1 12.18 -19.91 -30.13
CA MET A 1 13.63 -19.61 -30.16
C MET A 1 14.13 -19.66 -28.73
N THR A 2 15.01 -20.60 -28.42
CA THR A 2 15.60 -20.76 -27.08
C THR A 2 16.70 -19.71 -26.95
N LYS A 3 16.46 -18.65 -26.18
CA LYS A 3 17.47 -17.61 -25.90
C LYS A 3 18.45 -18.18 -24.88
N VAL A 4 19.73 -18.23 -25.22
CA VAL A 4 20.80 -18.54 -24.26
C VAL A 4 21.15 -17.25 -23.53
N GLU A 5 21.24 -17.32 -22.21
CA GLU A 5 21.55 -16.18 -21.35
C GLU A 5 22.37 -16.67 -20.16
N ILE A 6 23.40 -15.92 -19.78
CA ILE A 6 24.15 -16.16 -18.55
C ILE A 6 23.29 -15.74 -17.37
N ASN A 7 23.33 -16.51 -16.27
CA ASN A 7 22.58 -16.20 -15.07
C ASN A 7 22.88 -14.77 -14.59
N PRO A 8 21.93 -13.82 -14.67
CA PRO A 8 22.21 -12.42 -14.38
C PRO A 8 22.39 -12.17 -12.88
N VAL A 9 21.89 -13.05 -12.01
CA VAL A 9 22.13 -12.98 -10.56
C VAL A 9 23.58 -13.32 -10.22
N LEU A 10 24.19 -14.25 -10.96
CA LEU A 10 25.62 -14.55 -10.81
C LEU A 10 26.45 -13.32 -11.16
N LEU A 11 26.17 -12.69 -12.31
CA LEU A 11 26.89 -11.49 -12.76
C LEU A 11 26.73 -10.33 -11.77
N HIS A 12 25.51 -10.10 -11.28
CA HIS A 12 25.25 -9.08 -10.27
C HIS A 12 26.03 -9.33 -8.98
N ARG A 13 26.06 -10.58 -8.49
CA ARG A 13 26.81 -10.94 -7.29
C ARG A 13 28.32 -10.77 -7.45
N LEU A 14 28.87 -11.15 -8.61
CA LEU A 14 30.29 -10.96 -8.93
C LEU A 14 30.67 -9.49 -8.96
N SER A 15 29.81 -8.64 -9.52
CA SER A 15 30.03 -7.20 -9.52
C SER A 15 29.91 -6.59 -8.12
N ASP A 16 28.86 -6.92 -7.36
CA ASP A 16 28.53 -6.25 -6.10
C ASP A 16 29.43 -6.72 -4.93
N GLU A 17 29.60 -8.03 -4.75
CA GLU A 17 30.39 -8.59 -3.63
C GLU A 17 31.89 -8.62 -3.91
N PHE A 18 32.29 -8.78 -5.18
CA PHE A 18 33.68 -9.04 -5.55
C PHE A 18 34.30 -7.99 -6.47
N GLY A 19 33.53 -7.00 -6.93
CA GLY A 19 34.02 -5.94 -7.83
C GLY A 19 34.41 -6.43 -9.23
N ILE A 20 33.92 -7.60 -9.64
CA ILE A 20 34.26 -8.25 -10.91
C ILE A 20 33.11 -8.00 -11.89
N ASP A 21 33.30 -7.03 -12.79
CA ASP A 21 32.34 -6.72 -13.83
C ASP A 21 32.56 -7.63 -15.06
N ILE A 22 31.53 -8.37 -15.44
CA ILE A 22 31.56 -9.33 -16.54
C ILE A 22 30.33 -9.08 -17.41
N ASP A 23 30.57 -8.74 -18.68
CA ASP A 23 29.48 -8.64 -19.64
C ASP A 23 28.96 -10.05 -20.00
N GLY A 24 27.68 -10.28 -19.72
CA GLY A 24 27.01 -11.52 -20.08
C GLY A 24 26.88 -11.72 -21.59
N GLN A 25 26.84 -10.65 -22.39
CA GLN A 25 26.78 -10.74 -23.85
C GLN A 25 28.10 -11.25 -24.43
N ASP A 26 29.24 -10.72 -23.98
CA ASP A 26 30.57 -11.21 -24.35
C ASP A 26 30.72 -12.72 -24.11
N LEU A 27 30.17 -13.21 -22.99
CA LEU A 27 30.20 -14.64 -22.67
C LEU A 27 29.29 -15.47 -23.57
N VAL A 28 28.11 -14.98 -23.94
CA VAL A 28 27.20 -15.69 -24.86
C VAL A 28 27.79 -15.74 -26.26
N GLU A 29 28.50 -14.71 -26.70
CA GLU A 29 29.17 -14.69 -28.02
C GLU A 29 30.25 -15.76 -28.17
N LEU A 30 30.83 -16.24 -27.07
CA LEU A 30 31.78 -17.37 -27.09
C LEU A 30 31.11 -18.72 -27.41
N ILE A 31 29.79 -18.79 -27.31
CA ILE A 31 29.03 -20.02 -27.57
C ILE A 31 28.84 -20.16 -29.07
N GLN A 32 29.57 -21.11 -29.66
CA GLN A 32 29.37 -21.46 -31.06
C GLN A 32 28.04 -22.21 -31.24
N PRO A 33 27.28 -21.95 -32.33
CA PRO A 33 26.07 -22.70 -32.64
C PRO A 33 26.42 -24.11 -33.13
N SER A 34 26.73 -25.02 -32.20
CA SER A 34 26.97 -26.45 -32.44
C SER A 34 25.94 -27.32 -31.70
N ALA A 35 25.75 -28.55 -32.17
CA ALA A 35 25.00 -29.58 -31.45
C ALA A 35 25.95 -30.76 -31.15
N PRO A 36 26.32 -31.03 -29.88
CA PRO A 36 25.90 -30.34 -28.65
C PRO A 36 26.47 -28.92 -28.50
N LEU A 37 25.84 -28.10 -27.66
CA LEU A 37 26.33 -26.77 -27.28
C LEU A 37 27.69 -26.90 -26.59
N ASP A 38 28.71 -26.22 -27.09
CA ASP A 38 30.00 -26.11 -26.42
C ASP A 38 30.00 -24.94 -25.43
N THR A 39 29.94 -25.24 -24.13
CA THR A 39 29.98 -24.24 -23.04
C THR A 39 31.37 -24.11 -22.42
N GLN A 40 32.35 -24.87 -22.88
CA GLN A 40 33.68 -24.90 -22.28
C GLN A 40 34.42 -23.56 -22.37
N PRO A 41 34.38 -22.81 -23.50
CA PRO A 41 34.99 -21.48 -23.58
C PRO A 41 34.41 -20.49 -22.56
N VAL A 42 33.12 -20.60 -22.26
CA VAL A 42 32.42 -19.75 -21.29
C VAL A 42 32.91 -20.02 -19.88
N PHE A 43 33.02 -21.30 -19.50
CA PHE A 43 33.51 -21.71 -18.18
C PHE A 43 34.97 -21.33 -17.96
N GLU A 44 35.83 -21.49 -18.97
CA GLU A 44 37.24 -21.06 -18.88
C GLU A 44 37.35 -19.54 -18.68
N ARG A 45 36.56 -18.76 -19.43
CA ARG A 45 36.54 -17.30 -19.29
C ARG A 45 36.04 -16.86 -17.91
N LEU A 46 34.96 -17.45 -17.43
CA LEU A 46 34.40 -17.19 -16.10
C LEU A 46 35.41 -17.55 -14.99
N CYS A 47 36.03 -18.73 -15.03
CA CYS A 47 37.07 -19.11 -14.07
C CYS A 47 38.26 -18.15 -14.08
N LYS A 48 38.66 -17.63 -15.26
CA LYS A 48 39.75 -16.67 -15.37
C LYS A 48 39.40 -15.31 -14.77
N GLN A 49 38.18 -14.81 -15.01
CA GLN A 49 37.73 -13.51 -14.49
C GLN A 49 37.37 -13.59 -13.00
N ALA A 50 36.69 -14.65 -12.57
CA ALA A 50 36.27 -14.88 -11.19
C ALA A 50 37.31 -15.60 -10.33
N GLY A 51 38.50 -15.91 -10.84
CA GLY A 51 39.54 -16.64 -10.11
C GLY A 51 40.10 -15.90 -8.87
N GLN A 52 39.79 -14.62 -8.72
CA GLN A 52 40.11 -13.83 -7.52
C GLN A 52 39.14 -14.11 -6.36
N VAL A 53 37.99 -14.72 -6.65
CA VAL A 53 36.97 -15.08 -5.65
C VAL A 53 37.43 -16.36 -4.94
N ALA A 54 37.68 -16.25 -3.64
CA ALA A 54 38.13 -17.38 -2.82
C ALA A 54 37.09 -18.52 -2.86
N GLY A 55 37.53 -19.71 -3.28
CA GLY A 55 36.67 -20.90 -3.36
C GLY A 55 35.74 -20.95 -4.58
N PHE A 56 35.91 -20.06 -5.56
CA PHE A 56 35.15 -20.14 -6.81
C PHE A 56 35.63 -21.33 -7.65
N ALA A 57 34.70 -22.24 -7.95
CA ALA A 57 34.92 -23.37 -8.83
C ALA A 57 33.69 -23.58 -9.70
N ILE A 58 33.90 -24.06 -10.92
CA ILE A 58 32.83 -24.44 -11.84
C ILE A 58 32.86 -25.96 -11.96
N GLU A 59 31.71 -26.59 -11.69
CA GLU A 59 31.49 -28.02 -11.93
C GLU A 59 30.62 -28.19 -13.18
N ASN A 60 31.01 -29.12 -14.06
CA ASN A 60 30.27 -29.42 -15.28
C ASN A 60 29.04 -30.28 -14.98
N GLN A 61 27.97 -29.64 -14.49
CA GLN A 61 26.70 -30.28 -14.21
C GLN A 61 25.57 -29.64 -15.03
N MET A 62 24.61 -30.47 -15.46
CA MET A 62 23.40 -30.01 -16.14
C MET A 62 22.22 -30.08 -15.18
N VAL A 63 21.66 -28.92 -14.84
CA VAL A 63 20.50 -28.81 -13.94
C VAL A 63 19.31 -28.36 -14.76
N ILE A 64 18.22 -29.14 -14.71
CA ILE A 64 16.94 -28.77 -15.31
C ILE A 64 16.00 -28.40 -14.18
N GLY A 65 15.51 -27.17 -14.20
CA GLY A 65 14.63 -26.64 -13.16
C GLY A 65 13.94 -25.36 -13.61
N THR A 66 12.95 -24.93 -12.84
CA THR A 66 12.30 -23.63 -13.05
C THR A 66 13.06 -22.58 -12.25
N PHE A 67 13.78 -21.70 -12.95
CA PHE A 67 14.52 -20.59 -12.34
C PHE A 67 13.76 -19.28 -12.57
N THR A 68 13.38 -18.60 -11.49
CA THR A 68 12.66 -17.32 -11.55
C THR A 68 13.52 -16.20 -10.99
N TYR A 69 13.96 -15.28 -11.85
CA TYR A 69 14.77 -14.11 -11.48
C TYR A 69 13.90 -12.89 -11.10
N ALA A 70 12.74 -13.11 -10.48
CA ALA A 70 11.75 -12.04 -10.24
C ALA A 70 12.27 -10.88 -9.39
N LYS A 71 13.31 -11.11 -8.56
CA LYS A 71 13.88 -10.10 -7.67
C LYS A 71 14.87 -9.16 -8.35
N LEU A 72 15.56 -9.60 -9.40
CA LEU A 72 16.62 -8.78 -10.03
C LEU A 72 16.08 -7.49 -10.68
N PRO A 73 14.94 -7.50 -11.39
CA PRO A 73 14.30 -6.27 -11.84
C PRO A 73 13.98 -5.29 -10.69
N MET A 74 13.55 -5.79 -9.52
CA MET A 74 13.30 -4.95 -8.35
C MET A 74 14.58 -4.31 -7.81
N VAL A 75 15.67 -5.08 -7.73
CA VAL A 75 16.99 -4.57 -7.31
C VAL A 75 17.45 -3.47 -8.27
N ASN A 76 17.37 -3.73 -9.57
CA ASN A 76 17.76 -2.76 -10.59
C ASN A 76 16.88 -1.49 -10.55
N ASP A 77 15.58 -1.63 -10.26
CA ASP A 77 14.66 -0.49 -10.11
C ASP A 77 15.03 0.37 -8.91
N LEU A 78 15.31 -0.25 -7.75
CA LEU A 78 15.77 0.44 -6.55
C LEU A 78 17.11 1.16 -6.77
N GLN A 79 18.07 0.51 -7.44
CA GLN A 79 19.36 1.12 -7.76
C GLN A 79 19.24 2.33 -8.68
N LYS A 80 18.30 2.30 -9.64
CA LYS A 80 18.04 3.44 -10.53
C LYS A 80 17.27 4.56 -9.83
N GLY A 81 16.52 4.24 -8.78
CA GLY A 81 15.64 5.16 -8.06
C GLY A 81 16.24 5.82 -6.83
N VAL A 82 17.54 5.65 -6.54
CA VAL A 82 18.15 6.12 -5.29
C VAL A 82 17.91 7.62 -5.05
N ASP A 83 18.14 8.46 -6.05
CA ASP A 83 17.95 9.91 -5.92
C ASP A 83 16.51 10.29 -5.56
N LEU A 84 15.53 9.58 -6.13
CA LEU A 84 14.10 9.78 -5.85
C LEU A 84 13.74 9.31 -4.44
N LEU A 85 14.31 8.20 -4.00
CA LEU A 85 14.10 7.65 -2.66
C LEU A 85 14.72 8.55 -1.59
N GLU A 86 15.90 9.11 -1.84
CA GLU A 86 16.59 10.03 -0.93
C GLU A 86 15.81 11.34 -0.75
N ALA A 87 15.24 11.87 -1.83
CA ALA A 87 14.46 13.11 -1.81
C ALA A 87 13.10 13.00 -1.09
N HIS A 88 12.64 11.78 -0.78
CA HIS A 88 11.29 11.58 -0.23
C HIS A 88 11.31 11.49 1.31
N ASP A 89 10.66 12.45 1.98
CA ASP A 89 10.66 12.56 3.45
C ASP A 89 10.28 11.26 4.17
N VAL A 90 9.23 10.56 3.72
CA VAL A 90 8.81 9.27 4.32
C VAL A 90 9.91 8.21 4.23
N VAL A 91 10.61 8.13 3.10
CA VAL A 91 11.67 7.13 2.89
C VAL A 91 12.90 7.49 3.73
N ALA A 92 13.31 8.76 3.70
CA ALA A 92 14.39 9.27 4.55
C ALA A 92 14.11 9.05 6.05
N ALA A 93 12.87 9.31 6.50
CA ALA A 93 12.46 9.08 7.88
C ALA A 93 12.48 7.60 8.29
N LEU A 94 12.09 6.70 7.38
CA LEU A 94 12.19 5.24 7.57
C LEU A 94 13.65 4.78 7.61
N ALA A 95 14.55 5.42 6.84
CA ALA A 95 15.99 5.17 6.86
C ALA A 95 16.68 5.71 8.13
N GLY A 96 15.98 6.50 8.95
CA GLY A 96 16.47 7.00 10.24
C GLY A 96 16.86 8.48 10.27
N ASP A 97 16.60 9.24 9.21
CA ASP A 97 16.84 10.68 9.18
C ASP A 97 15.96 11.39 10.22
N ARG A 98 16.61 12.08 11.18
CA ARG A 98 15.92 12.76 12.28
C ARG A 98 15.18 14.02 11.85
N VAL A 99 15.67 14.73 10.85
CA VAL A 99 15.03 15.94 10.32
C VAL A 99 13.76 15.55 9.58
N ALA A 100 13.83 14.52 8.72
CA ALA A 100 12.66 13.99 8.03
C ALA A 100 11.63 13.41 9.01
N GLN A 101 12.07 12.68 10.05
CA GLN A 101 11.17 12.20 11.12
C GLN A 101 10.48 13.35 11.85
N GLN A 102 11.20 14.44 12.13
CA GLN A 102 10.62 15.63 12.75
C GLN A 102 9.70 16.38 11.79
N ALA A 103 9.99 16.45 10.50
CA ALA A 103 9.13 17.07 9.51
C ALA A 103 7.79 16.32 9.40
N ILE A 104 7.82 14.99 9.26
CA ILE A 104 6.61 14.15 9.20
C ILE A 104 5.78 14.26 10.50
N ARG A 105 6.45 14.35 11.65
CA ARG A 105 5.76 14.53 12.95
C ARG A 105 5.27 15.96 13.17
N GLY A 106 6.04 16.95 12.71
CA GLY A 106 5.87 18.38 12.96
C GLY A 106 4.80 19.01 12.08
N ASP A 107 4.71 18.60 10.82
CA ASP A 107 3.59 18.93 9.94
C ASP A 107 2.29 18.24 10.42
N GLY A 108 2.40 17.23 11.30
CA GLY A 108 1.33 16.52 12.01
C GLY A 108 1.00 17.04 13.42
N GLY A 109 1.61 18.13 13.89
CA GLY A 109 1.57 18.55 15.29
C GLY A 109 0.28 19.20 15.79
N ALA A 110 -0.65 19.58 14.91
CA ALA A 110 -2.02 19.75 15.35
C ALA A 110 -2.58 18.36 15.61
N SER A 111 -2.74 17.98 16.88
CA SER A 111 -3.55 16.80 17.22
C SER A 111 -4.86 16.95 16.46
N MET A 112 -5.05 16.14 15.43
CA MET A 112 -6.35 16.06 14.79
C MET A 112 -7.32 15.72 15.91
N ASP A 113 -8.33 16.56 16.08
CA ASP A 113 -9.35 16.32 17.09
C ASP A 113 -9.98 14.96 16.80
N GLU A 114 -9.94 14.04 17.75
CA GLU A 114 -10.52 12.70 17.59
C GLU A 114 -12.03 12.76 17.32
N SER A 115 -12.68 13.89 17.63
CA SER A 115 -14.07 14.18 17.30
C SER A 115 -14.30 14.82 15.93
N LEU A 116 -13.25 15.07 15.13
CA LEU A 116 -13.38 15.55 13.74
C LEU A 116 -14.45 14.80 12.92
N PRO A 117 -14.53 13.46 12.98
CA PRO A 117 -15.58 12.71 12.28
C PRO A 117 -17.01 13.16 12.62
N ASP A 118 -17.26 13.59 13.85
CA ASP A 118 -18.57 14.06 14.31
C ASP A 118 -18.94 15.43 13.70
N HIS A 119 -17.96 16.14 13.15
CA HIS A 119 -18.12 17.47 12.58
C HIS A 119 -17.94 17.52 11.06
N THR A 120 -17.53 16.42 10.44
CA THR A 120 -17.43 16.31 8.97
C THR A 120 -18.82 16.43 8.33
N PRO A 121 -19.04 17.35 7.38
CA PRO A 121 -20.31 17.44 6.67
C PRO A 121 -20.67 16.11 5.98
N PRO A 122 -21.93 15.66 6.03
CA PRO A 122 -22.35 14.42 5.36
C PRO A 122 -21.95 14.30 3.89
N GLN A 123 -21.95 15.41 3.14
CA GLN A 123 -21.54 15.39 1.74
C GLN A 123 -20.05 15.11 1.49
N ASP A 124 -19.21 15.25 2.52
CA ASP A 124 -17.78 15.03 2.46
C ASP A 124 -17.38 13.66 3.04
N GLU A 125 -18.36 12.83 3.42
CA GLU A 125 -18.17 11.54 4.05
C GLU A 125 -18.47 10.40 3.06
N PHE A 126 -17.46 9.61 2.73
CA PHE A 126 -17.53 8.58 1.68
C PHE A 126 -17.17 7.19 2.22
N LEU A 127 -17.63 6.89 3.45
CA LEU A 127 -17.47 5.58 4.05
C LEU A 127 -18.40 4.59 3.35
N VAL A 128 -17.86 3.47 2.89
CA VAL A 128 -18.59 2.41 2.17
C VAL A 128 -18.77 1.15 3.00
N ALA A 129 -18.14 1.10 4.16
CA ALA A 129 -18.32 0.09 5.18
C ALA A 129 -18.36 0.76 6.55
N ASP A 130 -18.88 0.06 7.55
CA ASP A 130 -18.92 0.56 8.93
C ASP A 130 -17.54 1.06 9.38
N ALA A 131 -17.52 2.07 10.24
CA ALA A 131 -16.29 2.56 10.84
C ALA A 131 -16.57 2.92 12.30
N ASP A 132 -15.75 2.39 13.20
CA ASP A 132 -15.68 2.95 14.55
C ASP A 132 -14.94 4.31 14.53
N SER A 133 -14.92 5.00 15.66
CA SER A 133 -14.30 6.32 15.79
C SER A 133 -12.81 6.31 15.41
N SER A 134 -12.07 5.26 15.76
CA SER A 134 -10.64 5.15 15.45
C SER A 134 -10.38 4.93 13.96
N GLN A 135 -11.24 4.16 13.29
CA GLN A 135 -11.18 3.92 11.86
C GLN A 135 -11.57 5.19 11.08
N ASN A 136 -12.61 5.90 11.51
CA ASN A 136 -13.03 7.15 10.88
C ASN A 136 -11.97 8.26 11.08
N TYR A 137 -11.37 8.34 12.27
CA TYR A 137 -10.21 9.20 12.51
C TYR A 137 -9.06 8.93 11.53
N ALA A 138 -8.70 7.65 11.33
CA ALA A 138 -7.64 7.28 10.39
C ALA A 138 -7.97 7.72 8.95
N VAL A 139 -9.22 7.58 8.51
CA VAL A 139 -9.67 8.05 7.20
C VAL A 139 -9.50 9.56 7.06
N ASN A 140 -10.00 10.33 8.03
CA ASN A 140 -9.92 11.80 7.99
C ASN A 140 -8.47 12.31 8.08
N ALA A 141 -7.60 11.65 8.85
CA ALA A 141 -6.19 12.01 8.91
C ALA A 141 -5.48 11.83 7.57
N VAL A 142 -5.76 10.76 6.83
CA VAL A 142 -5.21 10.59 5.46
C VAL A 142 -5.78 11.64 4.51
N VAL A 143 -7.08 11.96 4.60
CA VAL A 143 -7.70 13.03 3.82
C VAL A 143 -7.05 14.39 4.09
N ALA A 144 -6.62 14.65 5.33
CA ALA A 144 -5.87 15.84 5.73
C ALA A 144 -4.37 15.80 5.31
N GLY A 145 -3.97 14.82 4.48
CA GLY A 145 -2.61 14.69 3.96
C GLY A 145 -1.61 14.07 4.94
N LYS A 146 -2.06 13.44 6.03
CA LYS A 146 -1.16 12.84 7.03
C LYS A 146 -0.70 11.45 6.61
N ASN A 147 0.56 11.14 6.94
CA ASN A 147 1.12 9.80 6.87
C ASN A 147 0.83 9.05 8.18
N LEU A 148 0.28 7.84 8.10
CA LEU A 148 -0.18 7.09 9.28
C LEU A 148 0.35 5.66 9.31
N VAL A 149 0.57 5.15 10.52
CA VAL A 149 0.80 3.73 10.78
C VAL A 149 -0.35 3.19 11.62
N ILE A 150 -1.18 2.33 11.02
CA ILE A 150 -2.34 1.73 11.68
C ILE A 150 -1.93 0.37 12.24
N LYS A 151 -1.96 0.22 13.56
CA LYS A 151 -1.72 -1.05 14.25
C LYS A 151 -3.03 -1.57 14.81
N GLY A 152 -3.37 -2.82 14.51
CA GLY A 152 -4.55 -3.47 15.05
C GLY A 152 -4.37 -4.98 15.15
N PRO A 153 -4.84 -5.64 16.23
CA PRO A 153 -4.91 -7.10 16.32
C PRO A 153 -5.65 -7.76 15.13
N PRO A 154 -5.48 -9.07 14.90
CA PRO A 154 -6.31 -9.80 13.94
C PRO A 154 -7.81 -9.58 14.23
N GLY A 155 -8.63 -9.39 13.18
CA GLY A 155 -10.07 -9.19 13.32
C GLY A 155 -10.55 -7.74 13.56
N THR A 156 -9.65 -6.78 13.81
CA THR A 156 -10.00 -5.36 14.09
C THR A 156 -10.40 -4.51 12.88
N GLY A 157 -10.82 -5.14 11.78
CA GLY A 157 -11.33 -4.39 10.62
C GLY A 157 -10.29 -3.65 9.78
N LYS A 158 -8.97 -3.94 9.88
CA LYS A 158 -7.94 -3.27 9.05
C LYS A 158 -8.28 -3.19 7.55
N SER A 159 -8.73 -4.30 6.96
CA SER A 159 -9.15 -4.31 5.53
C SER A 159 -10.40 -3.47 5.27
N GLN A 160 -11.27 -3.31 6.26
CA GLN A 160 -12.44 -2.43 6.22
C GLN A 160 -12.00 -0.96 6.24
N THR A 161 -11.07 -0.60 7.12
CA THR A 161 -10.44 0.74 7.14
C THR A 161 -9.75 1.07 5.82
N ILE A 162 -9.00 0.12 5.25
CA ILE A 162 -8.36 0.30 3.92
C ILE A 162 -9.42 0.50 2.84
N THR A 163 -10.52 -0.26 2.87
CA THR A 163 -11.60 -0.12 1.89
C THR A 163 -12.24 1.27 1.96
N ASN A 164 -12.52 1.77 3.16
CA ASN A 164 -13.02 3.12 3.38
C ASN A 164 -12.02 4.19 2.92
N LEU A 165 -10.72 4.03 3.20
CA LEU A 165 -9.67 4.93 2.72
C LEU A 165 -9.64 5.00 1.20
N VAL A 166 -9.62 3.85 0.52
CA VAL A 166 -9.58 3.78 -0.95
C VAL A 166 -10.81 4.46 -1.55
N ALA A 167 -12.02 4.13 -1.08
CA ALA A 167 -13.25 4.74 -1.56
C ALA A 167 -13.26 6.26 -1.33
N THR A 168 -12.84 6.70 -0.15
CA THR A 168 -12.81 8.11 0.25
C THR A 168 -11.85 8.94 -0.60
N LEU A 169 -10.66 8.40 -0.89
CA LEU A 169 -9.67 9.06 -1.72
C LEU A 169 -10.11 9.12 -3.19
N ILE A 170 -10.68 8.04 -3.72
CA ILE A 170 -11.22 8.01 -5.09
C ILE A 170 -12.37 9.01 -5.24
N ALA A 171 -13.29 9.08 -4.29
CA ALA A 171 -14.39 10.05 -4.29
C ALA A 171 -13.89 11.51 -4.31
N ARG A 172 -12.71 11.77 -3.75
CA ARG A 172 -12.03 13.07 -3.76
C ARG A 172 -11.15 13.30 -5.00
N GLY A 173 -11.14 12.38 -5.96
CA GLY A 173 -10.39 12.50 -7.22
C GLY A 173 -8.93 12.07 -7.15
N TYR A 174 -8.49 11.42 -6.06
CA TYR A 174 -7.13 10.91 -5.96
C TYR A 174 -6.94 9.61 -6.72
N ARG A 175 -5.71 9.38 -7.21
CA ARG A 175 -5.26 8.09 -7.73
C ARG A 175 -4.63 7.31 -6.58
N VAL A 176 -5.12 6.10 -6.33
CA VAL A 176 -4.70 5.28 -5.18
C VAL A 176 -3.94 4.05 -5.67
N LEU A 177 -2.71 3.86 -5.17
CA LEU A 177 -1.95 2.63 -5.33
C LEU A 177 -1.98 1.85 -4.02
N PHE A 178 -2.60 0.67 -4.04
CA PHE A 178 -2.61 -0.23 -2.89
C PHE A 178 -1.64 -1.38 -3.10
N VAL A 179 -0.67 -1.51 -2.19
CA VAL A 179 0.36 -2.55 -2.22
C VAL A 179 0.30 -3.38 -0.94
N ALA A 180 0.43 -4.70 -1.06
CA ALA A 180 0.50 -5.61 0.07
C ALA A 180 1.44 -6.78 -0.23
N GLU A 181 2.04 -7.36 0.82
CA GLU A 181 2.96 -8.51 0.70
C GLU A 181 2.23 -9.77 0.20
N LYS A 182 0.99 -9.99 0.65
CA LYS A 182 0.23 -11.22 0.37
C LYS A 182 -1.01 -10.93 -0.47
N ARG A 183 -1.24 -11.78 -1.49
CA ARG A 183 -2.41 -11.70 -2.37
C ARG A 183 -3.74 -11.71 -1.60
N ALA A 184 -3.84 -12.50 -0.55
CA ALA A 184 -5.04 -12.57 0.29
C ALA A 184 -5.44 -11.20 0.90
N ALA A 185 -4.48 -10.31 1.18
CA ALA A 185 -4.79 -8.97 1.67
C ALA A 185 -5.40 -8.08 0.57
N ILE A 186 -4.93 -8.24 -0.67
CA ILE A 186 -5.49 -7.57 -1.85
C ILE A 186 -6.91 -8.06 -2.11
N ASP A 187 -7.10 -9.38 -2.17
CA ASP A 187 -8.43 -9.98 -2.43
C ASP A 187 -9.46 -9.60 -1.36
N ALA A 188 -9.03 -9.48 -0.08
CA ALA A 188 -9.91 -9.07 1.01
C ALA A 188 -10.44 -7.64 0.84
N VAL A 189 -9.66 -6.73 0.25
CA VAL A 189 -10.08 -5.35 -0.03
C VAL A 189 -10.89 -5.30 -1.33
N LEU A 190 -10.44 -5.98 -2.38
CA LEU A 190 -11.17 -6.09 -3.66
C LEU A 190 -12.58 -6.63 -3.47
N SER A 191 -12.73 -7.72 -2.70
CA SER A 191 -14.04 -8.30 -2.41
C SER A 191 -14.97 -7.31 -1.69
N ARG A 192 -14.45 -6.48 -0.79
CA ARG A 192 -15.25 -5.45 -0.10
C ARG A 192 -15.69 -4.34 -1.05
N LEU A 193 -14.77 -3.84 -1.89
CA LEU A 193 -15.10 -2.85 -2.92
C LEU A 193 -16.11 -3.39 -3.94
N GLN A 194 -16.01 -4.66 -4.33
CA GLN A 194 -16.99 -5.31 -5.21
C GLN A 194 -18.38 -5.40 -4.58
N ARG A 195 -18.49 -5.66 -3.28
CA ARG A 195 -19.78 -5.74 -2.57
C ARG A 195 -20.52 -4.41 -2.47
N VAL A 196 -19.82 -3.29 -2.71
CA VAL A 196 -20.37 -1.94 -2.76
C VAL A 196 -20.32 -1.35 -4.18
N ASP A 197 -20.21 -2.21 -5.19
CA ASP A 197 -20.16 -1.87 -6.63
C ASP A 197 -19.01 -0.96 -7.09
N LEU A 198 -17.98 -0.78 -6.25
CA LEU A 198 -16.77 -0.03 -6.56
C LEU A 198 -15.65 -0.87 -7.18
N GLY A 199 -15.88 -2.17 -7.38
CA GLY A 199 -14.88 -3.07 -7.98
C GLY A 199 -14.41 -2.65 -9.37
N GLY A 200 -15.26 -2.00 -10.17
CA GLY A 200 -14.91 -1.50 -11.50
C GLY A 200 -13.95 -0.29 -11.49
N LEU A 201 -13.75 0.35 -10.33
CA LEU A 201 -12.81 1.47 -10.18
C LEU A 201 -11.38 1.00 -9.89
N VAL A 202 -11.17 -0.30 -9.70
CA VAL A 202 -9.87 -0.86 -9.30
C VAL A 202 -9.22 -1.57 -10.49
N MET A 203 -7.95 -1.24 -10.74
CA MET A 203 -7.10 -1.96 -11.68
C MET A 203 -6.16 -2.89 -10.93
N ASP A 204 -6.35 -4.20 -11.09
CA ASP A 204 -5.46 -5.21 -10.50
C ASP A 204 -4.28 -5.49 -11.43
N LEU A 205 -3.06 -5.15 -10.97
CA LEU A 205 -1.82 -5.21 -11.75
C LEU A 205 -1.05 -6.54 -11.57
N HIS A 206 -1.56 -7.50 -10.80
CA HIS A 206 -0.77 -8.65 -10.36
C HIS A 206 -0.74 -9.85 -11.32
N ASP A 207 -1.60 -9.91 -12.34
CA ASP A 207 -1.52 -10.96 -13.35
C ASP A 207 -0.29 -10.72 -14.25
N GLY A 208 0.77 -11.49 -13.99
CA GLY A 208 2.02 -11.49 -14.74
C GLY A 208 1.77 -11.54 -16.24
N SER A 209 2.28 -10.52 -16.93
CA SER A 209 1.86 -10.09 -18.28
C SER A 209 0.42 -9.57 -18.27
N PRO A 210 0.21 -8.25 -18.08
CA PRO A 210 -1.12 -7.68 -18.24
C PRO A 210 -1.58 -8.04 -19.64
N ASN A 211 -2.63 -8.86 -19.73
CA ASN A 211 -3.34 -9.05 -20.98
C ASN A 211 -3.88 -7.66 -21.33
N ARG A 212 -3.11 -6.89 -22.12
CA ARG A 212 -3.40 -5.49 -22.44
C ARG A 212 -4.81 -5.32 -22.98
N ARG A 213 -5.32 -6.37 -23.65
CA ARG A 213 -6.70 -6.48 -24.11
C ARG A 213 -7.69 -6.51 -22.95
N LYS A 214 -7.48 -7.35 -21.93
CA LYS A 214 -8.31 -7.41 -20.72
C LYS A 214 -8.32 -6.05 -20.00
N VAL A 215 -7.15 -5.44 -19.79
CA VAL A 215 -7.05 -4.11 -19.17
C VAL A 215 -7.82 -3.06 -19.97
N ALA A 216 -7.68 -3.06 -21.30
CA ALA A 216 -8.43 -2.14 -22.16
C ALA A 216 -9.95 -2.40 -22.12
N GLN A 217 -10.37 -3.67 -22.04
CA GLN A 217 -11.78 -4.06 -21.91
C GLN A 217 -12.37 -3.62 -20.57
N ASP A 218 -11.65 -3.84 -19.47
CA ASP A 218 -12.08 -3.44 -18.13
C ASP A 218 -12.19 -1.90 -18.05
N LEU A 219 -11.22 -1.18 -18.59
CA LEU A 219 -11.25 0.29 -18.66
C LEU A 219 -12.44 0.80 -19.49
N ALA A 220 -12.68 0.21 -20.66
CA ALA A 220 -13.81 0.59 -21.51
C ALA A 220 -15.15 0.35 -20.78
N ALA A 221 -15.33 -0.81 -20.15
CA ALA A 221 -16.53 -1.12 -19.38
C ALA A 221 -16.76 -0.15 -18.22
N THR A 222 -15.69 0.27 -17.53
CA THR A 222 -15.77 1.26 -16.45
C THR A 222 -16.16 2.65 -16.96
N LEU A 223 -15.59 3.09 -18.09
CA LEU A 223 -15.95 4.37 -18.72
C LEU A 223 -17.40 4.39 -19.21
N ASP A 224 -17.85 3.30 -19.85
CA ASP A 224 -19.23 3.15 -20.29
C ASP A 224 -20.20 3.23 -19.11
N ARG A 225 -19.90 2.54 -18.00
CA ARG A 225 -20.71 2.60 -16.78
C ARG A 225 -20.74 4.01 -16.19
N ALA A 226 -19.59 4.68 -16.11
CA ALA A 226 -19.50 6.04 -15.60
C ALA A 226 -20.36 7.01 -16.43
N SER A 227 -20.38 6.85 -17.76
CA SER A 227 -21.18 7.68 -18.66
C SER A 227 -22.70 7.50 -18.50
N GLN A 228 -23.13 6.34 -18.02
CA GLN A 228 -24.54 5.98 -17.84
C GLN A 228 -25.06 6.23 -16.42
N THR A 229 -24.18 6.59 -15.48
CA THR A 229 -24.56 6.76 -14.07
C THR A 229 -25.22 8.13 -13.88
N PRO A 230 -26.51 8.19 -13.46
CA PRO A 230 -27.19 9.46 -13.26
C PRO A 230 -26.65 10.18 -12.01
N PRO A 231 -26.65 11.53 -12.01
CA PRO A 231 -26.35 12.29 -10.80
C PRO A 231 -27.41 11.98 -9.74
N THR A 232 -26.95 11.62 -8.54
CA THR A 232 -27.86 11.31 -7.42
C THR A 232 -27.98 12.52 -6.51
N ASN A 233 -29.19 12.94 -6.20
CA ASN A 233 -29.44 14.00 -5.22
C ASN A 233 -29.64 13.40 -3.83
N LEU A 234 -28.64 13.56 -2.96
CA LEU A 234 -28.61 13.04 -1.60
C LEU A 234 -28.94 14.12 -0.54
N ALA A 235 -29.43 15.29 -0.96
CA ALA A 235 -29.59 16.45 -0.06
C ALA A 235 -30.50 16.16 1.15
N ASP A 236 -31.57 15.39 0.95
CA ASP A 236 -32.51 15.06 2.03
C ASP A 236 -31.86 14.11 3.05
N GLN A 237 -31.18 13.07 2.56
CA GLN A 237 -30.45 12.11 3.39
C GLN A 237 -29.30 12.78 4.16
N HIS A 238 -28.59 13.72 3.54
CA HIS A 238 -27.57 14.52 4.21
C HIS A 238 -28.16 15.39 5.33
N ARG A 239 -29.33 16.01 5.12
CA ARG A 239 -30.01 16.78 6.17
C ARG A 239 -30.48 15.90 7.32
N ASP A 240 -31.01 14.72 7.02
CA ASP A 240 -31.44 13.76 8.04
C ASP A 240 -30.25 13.25 8.86
N LEU A 241 -29.14 12.92 8.21
CA LEU A 241 -27.91 12.50 8.89
C LEU A 241 -27.36 13.60 9.79
N ALA A 242 -27.26 14.84 9.29
CA ALA A 242 -26.80 15.98 10.08
C ALA A 242 -27.70 16.21 11.31
N THR A 243 -29.02 16.15 11.13
CA THR A 243 -29.99 16.34 12.22
C THR A 243 -29.87 15.25 13.28
N ASN A 244 -29.77 13.98 12.87
CA ASN A 244 -29.63 12.86 13.79
C ASN A 244 -28.29 12.88 14.52
N ARG A 245 -27.20 13.25 13.83
CA ARG A 245 -25.88 13.41 14.44
C ARG A 245 -25.91 14.50 15.50
N GLU A 246 -26.46 15.67 15.21
CA GLU A 246 -26.57 16.76 16.18
C GLU A 246 -27.39 16.37 17.41
N ARG A 247 -28.47 15.59 17.25
CA ARG A 247 -29.25 15.06 18.37
C ARG A 247 -28.42 14.16 19.29
N VAL A 248 -27.62 13.27 18.72
CA VAL A 248 -26.74 12.36 19.49
C VAL A 248 -25.65 13.16 20.20
N LEU A 249 -24.98 14.08 19.49
CA LEU A 249 -23.94 14.93 20.06
C LEU A 249 -24.46 15.87 21.15
N ALA A 250 -25.66 16.43 20.97
CA ALA A 250 -26.32 17.24 22.00
C ALA A 250 -26.61 16.41 23.25
N HIS A 251 -27.06 15.16 23.11
CA HIS A 251 -27.25 14.26 24.24
C HIS A 251 -25.95 14.00 25.00
N THR A 252 -24.87 13.64 24.30
CA THR A 252 -23.54 13.42 24.88
C THR A 252 -23.05 14.68 25.60
N ARG A 253 -23.12 15.86 24.97
CA ARG A 253 -22.76 17.13 25.60
C ARG A 253 -23.58 17.39 26.87
N CYS A 254 -24.90 17.20 26.82
CA CYS A 254 -25.76 17.37 27.99
C CYS A 254 -25.42 16.41 29.14
N LEU A 255 -25.03 15.18 28.83
CA LEU A 255 -24.66 14.17 29.83
C LEU A 255 -23.38 14.55 30.57
N HIS A 256 -22.39 15.08 29.85
CA HIS A 256 -21.07 15.46 30.36
C HIS A 256 -20.94 16.92 30.81
N GLN A 257 -21.92 17.78 30.50
CA GLN A 257 -21.92 19.17 30.93
C GLN A 257 -21.97 19.27 32.46
N ARG A 258 -20.98 19.94 33.06
CA ARG A 258 -20.97 20.29 34.48
C ARG A 258 -21.98 21.39 34.76
N ARG A 259 -22.76 21.22 35.83
CA ARG A 259 -23.84 22.14 36.20
C ARG A 259 -23.59 22.78 37.56
N ALA A 260 -23.76 24.09 37.59
CA ALA A 260 -23.76 24.86 38.82
C ALA A 260 -25.00 24.53 39.70
N PRO A 261 -24.91 24.69 41.04
CA PRO A 261 -23.73 25.15 41.81
C PRO A 261 -22.70 24.06 42.12
N TRP A 262 -23.01 22.78 41.86
CA TRP A 262 -22.22 21.65 42.36
C TRP A 262 -21.01 21.25 41.50
N ASP A 263 -20.88 21.83 40.30
CA ASP A 263 -19.82 21.51 39.32
C ASP A 263 -19.71 20.00 38.99
N ILE A 264 -20.86 19.31 38.95
CA ILE A 264 -20.95 17.90 38.58
C ILE A 264 -21.79 17.73 37.32
N SER A 265 -21.45 16.73 36.50
CA SER A 265 -22.26 16.32 35.35
C SER A 265 -23.25 15.20 35.72
N VAL A 266 -24.22 14.92 34.84
CA VAL A 266 -25.13 13.77 35.02
C VAL A 266 -24.35 12.46 34.93
N PHE A 267 -23.35 12.40 34.04
CA PHE A 267 -22.43 11.28 33.96
C PHE A 267 -21.72 11.01 35.30
N ASP A 268 -21.16 12.06 35.92
CA ASP A 268 -20.46 11.94 37.20
C ASP A 268 -21.39 11.46 38.31
N LEU A 269 -22.63 11.98 38.34
CA LEU A 269 -23.65 11.55 39.29
C LEU A 269 -23.95 10.05 39.13
N GLN A 270 -24.20 9.61 37.90
CA GLN A 270 -24.49 8.20 37.60
C GLN A 270 -23.31 7.29 37.97
N ALA A 271 -22.08 7.68 37.62
CA ALA A 271 -20.87 6.94 37.96
C ALA A 271 -20.68 6.82 39.49
N ARG A 272 -20.94 7.91 40.24
CA ARG A 272 -20.87 7.89 41.71
C ARG A 272 -21.96 7.04 42.33
N LEU A 273 -23.19 7.11 41.84
CA LEU A 273 -24.31 6.30 42.34
C LEU A 273 -24.06 4.80 42.13
N LEU A 274 -23.48 4.41 40.98
CA LEU A 274 -23.09 3.02 40.72
C LEU A 274 -21.96 2.52 41.63
N GLY A 275 -21.11 3.43 42.11
CA GLY A 275 -20.00 3.12 43.02
C GLY A 275 -20.40 3.04 44.50
N LEU A 276 -21.64 3.35 44.86
CA LEU A 276 -22.09 3.23 46.25
C LEU A 276 -22.28 1.74 46.61
N PRO A 277 -21.73 1.27 47.75
CA PRO A 277 -22.04 -0.06 48.24
C PRO A 277 -23.55 -0.17 48.49
N ARG A 278 -24.13 -1.29 48.07
CA ARG A 278 -25.54 -1.60 48.31
C ARG A 278 -25.85 -1.76 49.79
#